data_AF-A0A348N728-F1
#
_entry.id   AF-A0A348N728-F1
#
_cell.length_a   1.000
_cell.length_b   1.000
_cell.length_c   1.000
_cell.angle_alpha   90.00
_cell.angle_beta   90.00
_cell.angle_gamma   90.00
#
_symmetry.space_group_name_H-M   'P 1'
#
loop_
_entity.id
_entity.type
_entity.pdbx_description
1 polymer ?
#
loop_
_entity_poly.entity_id
_entity_poly.type
_entity_poly.pdbx_seq_one_letter_code
_entity_poly.pdbx_strand_id
1 'polypeptide(L)'
;NDNKIVIVITHSPDRVVDFFDDVIVLAKDKTRTGRLAFYGSIDEARNFFNKESMEEIVKTVNLEEEGGDGEADKYIEMYSRMVQNG
;
A
#
# COMPACT_ATOMS: atom_id res chain seq x y z
N ASN A 1 -16.72 -0.02 -20.76
CA ASN A 1 -15.30 -0.25 -20.40
C ASN A 1 -14.59 -0.91 -21.55
N ASP A 2 -13.60 -0.23 -22.14
CA ASP A 2 -12.85 -0.68 -23.33
C ASP A 2 -11.72 -1.69 -23.01
N ASN A 3 -11.80 -2.45 -21.91
CA ASN A 3 -10.71 -3.30 -21.39
C ASN A 3 -9.34 -2.58 -21.30
N LYS A 4 -9.36 -1.27 -21.06
CA LYS A 4 -8.14 -0.47 -20.91
C LYS A 4 -7.66 -0.56 -19.46
N ILE A 5 -6.37 -0.81 -19.28
CA ILE A 5 -5.71 -0.73 -17.98
C ILE A 5 -5.40 0.75 -17.69
N VAL A 6 -5.79 1.22 -16.50
CA VAL A 6 -5.49 2.57 -16.01
C VAL A 6 -4.64 2.43 -14.75
N ILE A 7 -3.50 3.10 -14.71
CA ILE A 7 -2.62 3.14 -13.53
C ILE A 7 -2.56 4.58 -13.04
N VAL A 8 -2.82 4.79 -11.75
CA VAL A 8 -2.70 6.08 -11.08
C VAL A 8 -1.64 5.97 -9.99
N ILE A 9 -0.67 6.88 -10.00
CA ILE A 9 0.35 7.01 -8.95
C ILE A 9 0.07 8.30 -8.19
N THR A 10 -0.30 8.18 -6.92
CA THR A 10 -0.65 9.31 -6.06
C THR A 10 -0.13 9.11 -4.65
N HIS A 11 0.19 10.21 -3.97
CA HIS A 11 0.51 10.23 -2.54
C HIS A 11 -0.71 10.58 -1.68
N SER A 12 -1.87 10.83 -2.30
CA SER A 12 -3.15 11.13 -1.64
C SER A 12 -4.27 10.31 -2.30
N PRO A 13 -4.39 9.01 -1.98
CA PRO A 13 -5.24 8.06 -2.69
C PRO A 13 -6.75 8.23 -2.44
N ASP A 14 -7.16 8.75 -1.29
CA ASP A 14 -8.58 8.79 -0.88
C ASP A 14 -9.49 9.60 -1.82
N ARG A 15 -8.95 10.54 -2.60
CA ARG A 15 -9.76 11.33 -3.57
C ARG A 15 -10.20 10.54 -4.80
N VAL A 16 -9.56 9.41 -5.08
CA VAL A 16 -9.73 8.65 -6.32
C VAL A 16 -9.89 7.14 -6.08
N VAL A 17 -9.90 6.72 -4.81
CA VAL A 17 -9.94 5.31 -4.41
C VAL A 17 -11.18 4.57 -4.95
N ASP A 18 -12.32 5.25 -5.05
CA ASP A 18 -13.57 4.67 -5.54
C ASP A 18 -13.52 4.26 -7.04
N PHE A 19 -12.46 4.63 -7.76
CA PHE A 19 -12.26 4.29 -9.17
C PHE A 19 -11.28 3.13 -9.39
N PHE A 20 -10.74 2.53 -8.33
CA PHE A 20 -9.75 1.46 -8.44
C PHE A 20 -10.35 0.11 -8.08
N ASP A 21 -10.06 -0.90 -8.90
CA ASP A 21 -10.39 -2.29 -8.59
C ASP A 21 -9.36 -2.89 -7.61
N ASP A 22 -8.07 -2.65 -7.90
CA ASP A 22 -6.92 -3.14 -7.12
C ASP A 22 -5.96 -2.01 -6.77
N VAL A 23 -5.14 -2.22 -5.75
CA VAL A 23 -4.08 -1.32 -5.30
C VAL A 23 -2.73 -2.04 -5.19
N ILE A 24 -1.65 -1.32 -5.50
CA ILE A 24 -0.27 -1.73 -5.24
C ILE A 24 0.31 -0.73 -4.25
N VAL A 25 0.70 -1.20 -3.07
CA VAL A 25 1.35 -0.35 -2.05
C VAL A 25 2.86 -0.57 -2.12
N LEU A 26 3.60 0.48 -2.47
CA LEU A 26 5.05 0.50 -2.49
C LEU A 26 5.57 1.32 -1.32
N ALA A 27 6.48 0.74 -0.54
CA ALA A 27 7.08 1.38 0.63
C ALA A 27 8.61 1.33 0.56
N LYS A 28 9.30 2.31 1.17
CA LYS A 28 10.76 2.28 1.31
C LYS A 28 11.12 1.40 2.51
N ASP A 29 11.95 0.40 2.31
CA ASP A 29 12.55 -0.35 3.42
C ASP A 29 13.63 0.47 4.15
N LYS A 30 14.18 -0.07 5.23
CA LYS A 30 15.30 0.54 5.98
C LYS A 30 16.55 0.85 5.14
N THR A 31 16.70 0.23 3.96
CA THR A 31 17.80 0.49 3.02
C THR A 31 17.45 1.58 2.00
N ARG A 32 16.30 2.25 2.18
CA ARG A 32 15.72 3.25 1.26
C ARG A 32 15.42 2.66 -0.13
N THR A 33 15.17 1.36 -0.21
CA THR A 33 14.78 0.67 -1.44
C THR A 33 13.28 0.46 -1.48
N GLY A 34 12.65 0.77 -2.61
CA GLY A 34 11.22 0.48 -2.82
C GLY A 34 10.96 -1.03 -2.82
N ARG A 35 10.03 -1.46 -1.97
CA ARG A 35 9.56 -2.85 -1.85
C ARG A 35 8.05 -2.87 -1.96
N LEU A 36 7.53 -4.01 -2.43
CA LEU A 36 6.12 -4.30 -2.40
C LEU A 36 5.69 -4.55 -0.95
N ALA A 37 4.80 -3.71 -0.44
CA ALA A 37 4.22 -3.86 0.89
C ALA A 37 2.83 -4.52 0.84
N PHE A 38 2.13 -4.42 -0.29
CA PHE A 38 0.85 -5.08 -0.52
C PHE A 38 0.44 -5.02 -2.01
N TYR A 39 -0.27 -6.04 -2.49
CA TYR A 39 -1.09 -5.98 -3.71
C TYR A 39 -2.38 -6.77 -3.51
N GLY A 40 -3.49 -6.22 -4.02
CA GLY A 40 -4.82 -6.83 -3.96
C GLY A 40 -5.91 -5.75 -4.04
N SER A 41 -7.13 -6.13 -3.72
CA SER A 41 -8.27 -5.21 -3.66
C SER A 41 -8.12 -4.18 -2.53
N ILE A 42 -8.91 -3.10 -2.59
CA ILE A 42 -8.94 -2.05 -1.54
C ILE A 42 -9.34 -2.64 -0.18
N ASP A 43 -10.33 -3.53 -0.15
CA ASP A 43 -10.81 -4.14 1.10
C ASP A 43 -9.76 -5.08 1.71
N GLU A 44 -9.04 -5.85 0.87
CA GLU A 44 -7.91 -6.66 1.35
C GLU A 44 -6.78 -5.78 1.88
N ALA A 45 -6.50 -4.64 1.25
CA ALA A 45 -5.49 -3.69 1.75
C ALA A 45 -5.89 -3.17 3.13
N ARG A 46 -7.13 -2.67 3.28
CA ARG A 46 -7.66 -2.19 4.57
C ARG A 46 -7.55 -3.25 5.66
N ASN A 47 -7.92 -4.50 5.35
CA ASN A 47 -7.81 -5.61 6.27
C ASN A 47 -6.36 -5.96 6.63
N PHE A 48 -5.45 -5.97 5.65
CA PHE A 48 -4.04 -6.31 5.86
C PHE A 48 -3.32 -5.27 6.72
N PHE A 49 -3.58 -3.98 6.48
CA PHE A 49 -3.00 -2.88 7.26
C PHE A 49 -3.78 -2.56 8.54
N ASN A 50 -4.98 -3.12 8.70
CA ASN A 50 -5.92 -2.81 9.78
C ASN A 50 -6.21 -1.30 9.87
N LYS A 51 -6.63 -0.70 8.75
CA LYS A 51 -6.92 0.73 8.57
C LYS A 51 -8.24 0.94 7.83
N GLU A 52 -8.87 2.09 8.07
CA GLU A 52 -10.17 2.41 7.48
C GLU A 52 -10.03 3.17 6.14
N SER A 53 -8.88 3.81 5.88
CA SER A 53 -8.64 4.57 4.65
C SER A 53 -7.29 4.29 4.00
N MET A 54 -7.15 4.62 2.70
CA MET A 54 -5.89 4.46 1.99
C MET A 54 -4.87 5.52 2.43
N GLU A 55 -5.33 6.71 2.84
CA GLU A 55 -4.48 7.73 3.45
C GLU A 55 -3.82 7.22 4.74
N GLU A 56 -4.56 6.50 5.59
CA GLU A 56 -3.98 5.86 6.78
C GLU A 56 -2.93 4.80 6.41
N ILE A 57 -3.16 4.02 5.35
CA ILE A 57 -2.19 3.04 4.86
C ILE A 57 -0.90 3.73 4.39
N VAL A 58 -1.04 4.80 3.59
CA VAL A 58 0.11 5.61 3.12
C VAL A 58 0.87 6.20 4.30
N LYS A 59 0.16 6.76 5.28
CA LYS A 59 0.77 7.28 6.50
C LYS A 59 1.54 6.17 7.24
N THR A 60 0.96 4.99 7.38
CA THR A 60 1.60 3.89 8.10
C THR A 60 2.91 3.42 7.47
N VAL A 61 3.00 3.40 6.13
CA VAL A 61 4.22 2.96 5.43
C VAL A 61 5.21 4.07 5.10
N ASN A 62 4.83 5.33 5.24
CA ASN A 62 5.75 6.45 5.06
C ASN A 62 6.72 6.57 6.24
N LEU A 63 7.89 7.13 5.96
CA LEU A 63 8.89 7.39 6.99
C LEU A 63 8.39 8.48 7.95
N GLU A 64 8.84 8.44 9.20
CA GLU A 64 8.54 9.49 10.19
C GLU A 64 8.98 10.89 9.71
N GLU A 65 10.12 10.96 8.99
CA GLU A 65 10.62 12.20 8.36
C GLU A 65 9.67 12.76 7.27
N GLU A 66 8.77 11.92 6.73
CA GLU A 66 7.74 12.26 5.74
C GLU A 66 6.34 12.38 6.37
N GLY A 67 6.24 12.37 7.71
CA GLY A 67 4.98 12.46 8.46
C GLY A 67 4.22 11.14 8.61
N GLY A 68 4.88 10.01 8.35
CA GLY A 68 4.33 8.67 8.50
C GLY A 68 4.61 8.00 9.85
N ASP A 69 4.15 6.76 10.00
CA ASP A 69 4.33 5.95 11.21
C ASP A 69 5.61 5.09 11.18
N GLY A 70 6.34 5.06 10.04
CA GLY A 70 7.60 4.34 9.91
C GLY A 70 7.49 2.81 9.93
N GLU A 71 6.31 2.23 9.74
CA GLU A 71 6.08 0.78 9.85
C GLU A 71 6.35 0.01 8.55
N ALA A 72 7.01 0.61 7.56
CA ALA A 72 7.25 0.02 6.24
C ALA A 72 7.83 -1.41 6.30
N ASP A 73 8.95 -1.60 7.01
CA ASP A 73 9.64 -2.90 7.07
C ASP A 73 8.76 -4.01 7.65
N LYS A 74 7.91 -3.70 8.63
CA LYS A 74 6.96 -4.64 9.24
C LYS A 74 5.98 -5.17 8.18
N TYR A 75 5.35 -4.29 7.42
CA TYR A 75 4.36 -4.70 6.41
C TYR A 75 5.01 -5.37 5.19
N ILE A 76 6.19 -4.90 4.77
CA ILE A 76 6.98 -5.58 3.72
C ILE A 76 7.28 -7.02 4.12
N GLU A 77 7.71 -7.25 5.37
CA GLU A 77 8.00 -8.59 5.87
C GLU A 77 6.75 -9.44 6.00
N MET A 78 5.67 -8.90 6.57
CA MET A 78 4.38 -9.59 6.68
C MET A 78 3.85 -10.04 5.31
N TYR A 79 3.88 -9.14 4.32
CA TYR A 79 3.40 -9.43 2.97
C TYR A 79 4.30 -10.44 2.26
N SER A 80 5.63 -10.31 2.39
CA SER A 80 6.57 -11.28 1.84
C SER A 80 6.32 -12.69 2.36
N ARG A 81 6.02 -12.84 3.65
CA ARG A 81 5.66 -14.14 4.25
C ARG A 81 4.30 -14.64 3.78
N MET A 82 3.32 -13.75 3.61
CA MET A 82 1.99 -14.11 3.11
C MET A 82 2.07 -14.69 1.69
N VAL A 83 2.83 -14.04 0.80
CA VAL A 83 2.99 -14.48 -0.60
C VAL A 83 3.82 -15.76 -0.73
N GLN A 84 4.80 -15.99 0.15
CA GLN A 84 5.61 -17.23 0.14
C GLN A 84 4.86 -18.48 0.61
N ASN A 85 3.78 -18.30 1.36
CA ASN A 85 2.96 -19.40 1.89
C ASN A 85 1.69 -19.67 1.07
N GLY A 86 1.48 -18.93 -0.02
CA GLY A 86 0.34 -19.03 -0.94
C GLY A 86 0.62 -19.86 -2.18
#